data_AF-A0A9E0XZB3-F1
#
_entry.id   AF-A0A9E0XZB3-F1
#
_cell.length_a   1.000
_cell.length_b   1.000
_cell.length_c   1.000
_cell.angle_alpha   90.00
_cell.angle_beta   90.00
_cell.angle_gamma   90.00
#
_symmetry.space_group_name_H-M   'P 1'
#
loop_
_entity.id
_entity.type
_entity.pdbx_description
1 polymer ?
#
loop_
_entity_poly.entity_id
_entity_poly.type
_entity_poly.pdbx_seq_one_letter_code
_entity_poly.pdbx_strand_id
1 'polypeptide(L)'
;MNQKNTKKDTLIKIAIIVGIIIAVNVISKRVFTRVDLSRNKSYTLSTISKDIVKNLDDKIVVKAYFSDDLPAPYNNLKRDAQDLLDDYRSYSKGNLNYEFYNPTSGSETENSTLQKEAEKFGIQPVQIQSADNDKREIKKVYLGLVFLYAGKQEIIPVVQSVDNLEYEITSMIKRITTDKKKKIGFLSGNDETDYKKMQNINQILSAQYDLQTVDVSLNKAVPDDISALIVFCPKTEFKETQLFMLDQYIMRGGRIAWLINKITPNFQQQIVIGDVAKLNIDEFLANYGIRISNDLVRDLQCSSVQVQSQIGIPISVKYPYFPMITNINRTNPAFNNIQSLTLTFASTIDTTVAAGKNVRIKPLLYSSDRSGLAKDFFLLNLEQFQNMDKKAMDTLFNMKGQLMGAIYEGNFKSYYAGKTPPKDTAAGSTPFTVVPFNESQKESRMIAIGDGDFANEENRPPGDNITFFVNMVDYLVDDVGLAEIRSKESSEAPIEESSDTTKRNVKLLNLIFPPLAVLLFGLYRLNQRRMRKKALQSK
;
A
#
# COMPACT_ATOMS: atom_id res chain seq x y z
N MET A 1 -58.27 -15.52 42.47
CA MET A 1 -57.80 -16.68 41.66
C MET A 1 -57.09 -16.15 40.42
N ASN A 2 -55.74 -16.16 40.35
CA ASN A 2 -54.98 -16.11 39.06
C ASN A 2 -53.45 -16.30 39.17
N GLN A 3 -52.90 -16.89 40.24
CA GLN A 3 -51.44 -17.10 40.37
C GLN A 3 -50.93 -18.45 39.83
N LYS A 4 -51.82 -19.36 39.38
CA LYS A 4 -51.42 -20.72 38.96
C LYS A 4 -50.96 -20.82 37.49
N ASN A 5 -51.37 -19.89 36.61
CA ASN A 5 -50.97 -19.89 35.20
C ASN A 5 -49.59 -19.25 34.94
N THR A 6 -49.19 -18.24 35.72
CA THR A 6 -47.91 -17.55 35.52
C THR A 6 -46.69 -18.45 35.72
N LYS A 7 -46.74 -19.45 36.62
CA LYS A 7 -45.63 -20.39 36.82
C LYS A 7 -45.46 -21.37 35.64
N LYS A 8 -46.56 -21.88 35.07
CA LYS A 8 -46.53 -22.75 33.88
C LYS A 8 -46.05 -21.98 32.65
N ASP A 9 -46.53 -20.75 32.44
CA ASP A 9 -46.08 -19.90 31.34
C ASP A 9 -44.59 -19.54 31.48
N THR A 10 -44.10 -19.32 32.70
CA THR A 10 -42.67 -19.07 32.95
C THR A 10 -41.83 -20.32 32.66
N LEU A 11 -42.28 -21.51 33.07
CA LEU A 11 -41.60 -22.77 32.76
C LEU A 11 -41.55 -23.06 31.26
N ILE A 12 -42.63 -22.81 30.53
CA ILE A 12 -42.67 -22.97 29.07
C ILE A 12 -41.71 -21.99 28.38
N LYS A 13 -41.67 -20.72 28.82
CA LYS A 13 -40.71 -19.74 28.29
C LYS A 13 -39.26 -20.13 28.56
N ILE A 14 -38.96 -20.63 29.76
CA ILE A 14 -37.62 -21.13 30.11
C ILE A 14 -37.26 -22.33 29.23
N ALA A 15 -38.18 -23.29 29.06
CA ALA A 15 -37.95 -24.46 28.22
C ALA A 15 -37.71 -24.09 26.75
N ILE A 16 -38.45 -23.11 26.22
CA ILE A 16 -38.24 -22.59 24.86
C ILE A 16 -36.87 -21.91 24.75
N ILE A 17 -36.47 -21.07 25.72
CA ILE A 17 -35.16 -20.40 25.72
C ILE A 17 -34.04 -21.44 25.76
N VAL A 18 -34.13 -22.45 26.62
CA VAL A 18 -33.14 -23.54 26.70
C VAL A 18 -33.11 -24.33 25.38
N GLY A 19 -34.27 -24.63 24.80
CA GLY A 19 -34.38 -25.29 23.49
C GLY A 19 -33.73 -24.48 22.36
N ILE A 20 -33.94 -23.16 22.34
CA ILE A 20 -33.28 -22.25 21.39
C ILE A 20 -31.76 -22.26 21.60
N ILE A 21 -31.28 -22.19 22.85
CA ILE A 21 -29.84 -22.21 23.16
C ILE A 21 -29.19 -23.52 22.68
N ILE A 22 -29.88 -24.66 22.85
CA ILE A 22 -29.40 -25.96 22.38
C ILE A 22 -29.41 -26.01 20.85
N ALA A 23 -30.49 -25.58 20.21
CA ALA A 23 -30.60 -25.56 18.74
C ALA A 23 -29.54 -24.65 18.11
N VAL A 24 -29.33 -23.45 18.67
CA VAL A 24 -28.26 -22.54 18.27
C VAL A 24 -26.91 -23.21 18.46
N ASN A 25 -26.63 -23.86 19.59
CA ASN A 25 -25.36 -24.58 19.78
C ASN A 25 -25.13 -25.69 18.74
N VAL A 26 -26.17 -26.47 18.40
CA VAL A 26 -26.07 -27.55 17.41
C VAL A 26 -25.87 -26.99 16.00
N ILE A 27 -26.59 -25.92 15.64
CA ILE A 27 -26.44 -25.24 14.34
C ILE A 27 -25.07 -24.59 14.24
N SER A 28 -24.61 -23.91 15.30
CA SER A 28 -23.28 -23.28 15.37
C SER A 28 -22.12 -24.29 15.23
N LYS A 29 -22.34 -25.58 15.56
CA LYS A 29 -21.36 -26.65 15.30
C LYS A 29 -21.30 -27.09 13.84
N ARG A 30 -22.35 -26.87 13.04
CA ARG A 30 -22.41 -27.26 11.61
C ARG A 30 -22.20 -26.09 10.67
N VAL A 31 -22.59 -24.89 11.08
CA VAL A 31 -22.48 -23.65 10.30
C VAL A 31 -21.60 -22.70 11.11
N PHE A 32 -20.29 -22.77 10.88
CA PHE A 32 -19.36 -21.80 11.44
C PHE A 32 -19.45 -20.51 10.60
N THR A 33 -19.97 -19.44 11.19
CA THR A 33 -19.91 -18.11 10.60
C THR A 33 -19.18 -17.19 11.57
N ARG A 34 -18.09 -16.57 11.10
CA ARG A 34 -17.32 -15.58 11.87
C ARG A 34 -17.59 -14.22 11.26
N VAL A 35 -18.08 -13.29 12.07
CA VAL A 35 -18.24 -11.90 11.67
C VAL A 35 -17.03 -11.14 12.20
N ASP A 36 -16.24 -10.58 11.29
CA ASP A 36 -15.13 -9.70 11.63
C ASP A 36 -15.61 -8.26 11.76
N LEU A 37 -15.52 -7.73 12.98
CA LEU A 37 -15.92 -6.37 13.34
C LEU A 37 -14.76 -5.38 13.34
N SER A 38 -13.55 -5.82 12.97
CA SER A 38 -12.41 -4.92 12.84
C SER A 38 -12.61 -3.95 11.67
N ARG A 39 -12.12 -2.71 11.81
CA ARG A 39 -12.30 -1.63 10.83
C ARG A 39 -11.88 -2.05 9.42
N ASN A 40 -10.81 -2.84 9.31
CA ASN A 40 -10.20 -3.27 8.06
C ASN A 40 -10.37 -4.78 7.78
N LYS A 41 -11.24 -5.48 8.51
CA LYS A 41 -11.44 -6.93 8.39
C LYS A 41 -10.14 -7.74 8.55
N SER A 42 -9.28 -7.35 9.48
CA SER A 42 -7.94 -7.91 9.72
C SER A 42 -7.93 -9.41 10.04
N TYR A 43 -9.08 -10.00 10.40
CA TYR A 43 -9.24 -11.42 10.73
C TYR A 43 -10.09 -12.18 9.70
N THR A 44 -10.26 -11.65 8.49
CA THR A 44 -10.93 -12.33 7.36
C THR A 44 -10.08 -12.23 6.12
N LEU A 45 -9.85 -13.32 5.39
CA LEU A 45 -9.15 -13.24 4.10
C LEU A 45 -9.71 -12.17 3.16
N SER A 46 -8.80 -11.47 2.48
CA SER A 46 -9.12 -10.53 1.42
C SER A 46 -9.88 -11.22 0.29
N THR A 47 -10.61 -10.43 -0.50
CA THR A 47 -11.32 -10.94 -1.68
C THR A 47 -10.34 -11.60 -2.66
N ILE A 48 -9.13 -11.07 -2.78
CA ILE A 48 -8.11 -11.55 -3.70
C ILE A 48 -7.51 -12.87 -3.25
N SER A 49 -7.19 -12.99 -1.96
CA SER A 49 -6.71 -14.24 -1.36
C SER A 49 -7.71 -15.36 -1.62
N LYS A 50 -9.01 -15.07 -1.46
CA LYS A 50 -10.12 -16.00 -1.77
C LYS A 50 -10.18 -16.35 -3.25
N ASP A 51 -10.10 -15.36 -4.13
CA ASP A 51 -10.19 -15.59 -5.57
C ASP A 51 -9.00 -16.40 -6.10
N ILE A 52 -7.79 -16.16 -5.58
CA ILE A 52 -6.59 -16.93 -5.94
C ILE A 52 -6.77 -18.40 -5.55
N VAL A 53 -7.12 -18.70 -4.29
CA VAL A 53 -7.25 -20.11 -3.87
C VAL A 53 -8.46 -20.82 -4.47
N LYS A 54 -9.51 -20.07 -4.83
CA LYS A 54 -10.73 -20.61 -5.47
C LYS A 54 -10.50 -21.03 -6.93
N ASN A 55 -9.50 -20.45 -7.58
CA ASN A 55 -9.17 -20.64 -9.00
C ASN A 55 -7.86 -21.43 -9.19
N LEU A 56 -7.42 -22.19 -8.19
CA LEU A 56 -6.28 -23.11 -8.33
C LEU A 56 -6.61 -24.23 -9.31
N ASP A 57 -5.73 -24.44 -10.29
CA ASP A 57 -5.88 -25.50 -11.30
C ASP A 57 -5.52 -26.89 -10.75
N ASP A 58 -4.63 -26.96 -9.76
CA ASP A 58 -4.19 -28.19 -9.10
C ASP A 58 -4.12 -28.02 -7.57
N LYS A 59 -3.78 -29.08 -6.84
CA LYS A 59 -3.70 -29.11 -5.39
C LYS A 59 -2.40 -28.48 -4.89
N ILE A 60 -2.52 -27.53 -3.97
CA ILE A 60 -1.44 -27.01 -3.13
C ILE A 60 -1.41 -27.78 -1.82
N VAL A 61 -0.23 -28.23 -1.42
CA VAL A 61 0.04 -28.76 -0.08
C VAL A 61 0.99 -27.83 0.65
N VAL A 62 0.57 -27.31 1.80
CA VAL A 62 1.40 -26.47 2.67
C VAL A 62 1.92 -27.29 3.84
N LYS A 63 3.23 -27.51 3.92
CA LYS A 63 3.87 -28.11 5.11
C LYS A 63 4.31 -27.00 6.06
N ALA A 64 3.74 -26.97 7.25
CA ALA A 64 4.03 -25.98 8.28
C ALA A 64 4.93 -26.58 9.36
N TYR A 65 6.18 -26.16 9.42
CA TYR A 65 7.15 -26.59 10.42
C TYR A 65 7.16 -25.61 11.59
N PHE A 66 6.43 -25.94 12.66
CA PHE A 66 6.27 -25.09 13.84
C PHE A 66 6.58 -25.85 15.13
N SER A 67 7.53 -25.33 15.90
CA SER A 67 7.78 -25.76 17.28
C SER A 67 6.65 -25.31 18.22
N ASP A 68 6.44 -26.07 19.29
CA ASP A 68 5.51 -25.74 20.38
C ASP A 68 6.19 -24.89 21.47
N ASP A 69 5.40 -24.36 22.39
CA ASP A 69 5.85 -23.62 23.58
C ASP A 69 6.83 -22.47 23.30
N LEU A 70 6.54 -21.71 22.23
CA LEU A 70 7.33 -20.56 21.83
C LEU A 70 7.21 -19.43 22.87
N PRO A 71 8.33 -18.75 23.24
CA PRO A 71 8.27 -17.61 24.14
C PRO A 71 7.60 -16.40 23.47
N ALA A 72 7.17 -15.43 24.28
CA ALA A 72 6.70 -14.16 23.76
C ALA A 72 7.79 -13.47 22.90
N PRO A 73 7.44 -12.81 21.78
CA PRO A 73 6.08 -12.55 21.29
C PRO A 73 5.45 -13.67 20.43
N TYR A 74 6.13 -14.79 20.22
CA TYR A 74 5.74 -15.84 19.25
C TYR A 74 4.77 -16.89 19.81
N ASN A 75 4.37 -16.78 21.07
CA ASN A 75 3.56 -17.77 21.79
C ASN A 75 2.20 -18.07 21.14
N ASN A 76 1.64 -17.15 20.35
CA ASN A 76 0.39 -17.38 19.61
C ASN A 76 0.60 -17.71 18.13
N LEU A 77 1.82 -17.58 17.61
CA LEU A 77 2.10 -17.56 16.18
C LEU A 77 1.65 -18.83 15.46
N LYS A 78 1.87 -20.01 16.07
CA LYS A 78 1.43 -21.30 15.52
C LYS A 78 -0.09 -21.36 15.36
N ARG A 79 -0.84 -20.99 16.41
CA ARG A 79 -2.30 -21.00 16.40
C ARG A 79 -2.83 -20.04 15.34
N ASP A 80 -2.30 -18.83 15.31
CA ASP A 80 -2.79 -17.79 14.43
C ASP A 80 -2.44 -18.11 12.95
N ALA A 81 -1.28 -18.71 12.67
CA ALA A 81 -0.94 -19.25 11.36
C ALA A 81 -1.85 -20.42 10.94
N GLN A 82 -2.21 -21.29 11.89
CA GLN A 82 -3.16 -22.37 11.66
C GLN A 82 -4.56 -21.83 11.32
N ASP A 83 -5.06 -20.86 12.09
CA ASP A 83 -6.35 -20.20 11.83
C ASP A 83 -6.38 -19.58 10.42
N LEU A 84 -5.28 -18.93 10.00
CA LEU A 84 -5.17 -18.35 8.67
C LEU A 84 -5.17 -19.42 7.56
N LEU A 85 -4.40 -20.51 7.73
CA LEU A 85 -4.40 -21.63 6.78
C LEU A 85 -5.75 -22.36 6.71
N ASP A 86 -6.49 -22.41 7.81
CA ASP A 86 -7.86 -22.90 7.86
C ASP A 86 -8.80 -22.06 7.01
N ASP A 87 -8.68 -20.74 7.09
CA ASP A 87 -9.42 -19.85 6.22
C ASP A 87 -9.08 -20.14 4.75
N TYR A 88 -7.80 -20.21 4.37
CA TYR A 88 -7.40 -20.53 2.98
C TYR A 88 -7.98 -21.86 2.50
N ARG A 89 -7.88 -22.91 3.33
CA ARG A 89 -8.45 -24.23 3.05
C ARG A 89 -9.95 -24.15 2.79
N SER A 90 -10.69 -23.41 3.61
CA SER A 90 -12.16 -23.27 3.50
C SER A 90 -12.63 -22.64 2.18
N TYR A 91 -11.85 -21.71 1.61
CA TYR A 91 -12.18 -21.04 0.34
C TYR A 91 -11.60 -21.72 -0.90
N SER A 92 -10.67 -22.67 -0.74
CA SER A 92 -9.95 -23.33 -1.84
C SER A 92 -10.74 -24.39 -2.63
N LYS A 93 -11.99 -24.67 -2.25
CA LYS A 93 -12.79 -25.80 -2.80
C LYS A 93 -12.08 -27.17 -2.71
N GLY A 94 -11.18 -27.35 -1.74
CA GLY A 94 -10.41 -28.58 -1.54
C GLY A 94 -9.09 -28.65 -2.31
N ASN A 95 -8.72 -27.58 -3.03
CA ASN A 95 -7.45 -27.49 -3.75
C ASN A 95 -6.29 -26.99 -2.88
N LEU A 96 -6.53 -26.55 -1.64
CA LEU A 96 -5.46 -26.24 -0.68
C LEU A 96 -5.61 -27.11 0.56
N ASN A 97 -4.57 -27.85 0.89
CA ASN A 97 -4.43 -28.60 2.13
C ASN A 97 -3.15 -28.19 2.85
N TYR A 98 -3.11 -28.40 4.16
CA TYR A 98 -1.92 -28.13 4.95
C TYR A 98 -1.72 -29.18 6.04
N GLU A 99 -0.46 -29.37 6.47
CA GLU A 99 -0.06 -30.27 7.54
C GLU A 99 0.94 -29.56 8.47
N PHE A 100 0.74 -29.65 9.78
CA PHE A 100 1.68 -29.13 10.77
C PHE A 100 2.62 -30.23 11.25
N TYR A 101 3.91 -29.93 11.24
CA TYR A 101 4.97 -30.76 11.77
C TYR A 101 5.67 -30.01 12.90
N ASN A 102 5.90 -30.71 14.03
CA ASN A 102 6.70 -30.18 15.12
C ASN A 102 8.05 -30.92 15.17
N PRO A 103 9.15 -30.30 14.73
CA PRO A 103 10.48 -30.92 14.73
C PRO A 103 11.15 -30.99 16.12
N THR A 104 10.44 -30.67 17.20
CA THR A 104 10.99 -30.50 18.55
C THR A 104 10.24 -31.24 19.66
N SER A 105 9.07 -31.86 19.40
CA SER A 105 8.23 -32.50 20.42
C SER A 105 8.15 -34.03 20.34
N GLY A 106 8.70 -34.65 19.28
CA GLY A 106 8.68 -36.09 19.07
C GLY A 106 9.86 -36.83 19.72
N SER A 107 9.98 -38.12 19.39
CA SER A 107 11.18 -38.90 19.74
C SER A 107 12.44 -38.33 19.07
N GLU A 108 13.64 -38.65 19.59
CA GLU A 108 14.90 -38.13 19.05
C GLU A 108 15.09 -38.48 17.56
N THR A 109 14.70 -39.69 17.16
CA THR A 109 14.74 -40.16 15.77
C THR A 109 13.72 -39.43 14.89
N GLU A 110 12.49 -39.24 15.37
CA GLU A 110 11.44 -38.52 14.66
C GLU A 110 11.79 -37.04 14.46
N ASN A 111 12.25 -36.37 15.54
CA ASN A 111 12.73 -34.99 15.48
C ASN A 111 13.89 -34.85 14.50
N SER A 112 14.89 -35.73 14.56
CA SER A 112 16.02 -35.68 13.62
C SER A 112 15.57 -35.84 12.17
N THR A 113 14.54 -36.64 11.92
CA THR A 113 13.99 -36.86 10.57
C THR A 113 13.26 -35.61 10.06
N LEU A 114 12.36 -35.03 10.89
CA LEU A 114 11.63 -33.81 10.55
C LEU A 114 12.56 -32.59 10.40
N GLN A 115 13.60 -32.48 11.23
CA GLN A 115 14.60 -31.43 11.14
C GLN A 115 15.38 -31.52 9.81
N LYS A 116 15.86 -32.71 9.43
CA LYS A 116 16.52 -32.92 8.13
C LYS A 116 15.60 -32.64 6.95
N GLU A 117 14.32 -32.99 7.06
CA GLU A 117 13.33 -32.68 6.01
C GLU A 117 13.10 -31.17 5.90
N ALA A 118 12.89 -30.48 7.01
CA ALA A 118 12.72 -29.03 7.07
C ALA A 118 13.94 -28.30 6.47
N GLU A 119 15.15 -28.70 6.89
CA GLU A 119 16.41 -28.15 6.37
C GLU A 119 16.58 -28.40 4.88
N LYS A 120 16.20 -29.59 4.38
CA LYS A 120 16.21 -29.92 2.93
C LYS A 120 15.27 -29.02 2.15
N PHE A 121 14.13 -28.63 2.72
CA PHE A 121 13.24 -27.65 2.13
C PHE A 121 13.74 -26.21 2.25
N GLY A 122 14.81 -25.95 3.01
CA GLY A 122 15.36 -24.62 3.25
C GLY A 122 14.82 -23.93 4.50
N ILE A 123 14.06 -24.65 5.33
CA ILE A 123 13.59 -24.15 6.63
C ILE A 123 14.68 -24.43 7.68
N GLN A 124 15.38 -23.38 8.08
CA GLN A 124 16.46 -23.46 9.07
C GLN A 124 15.94 -23.16 10.48
N PRO A 125 16.55 -23.75 11.53
CA PRO A 125 16.17 -23.45 12.91
C PRO A 125 16.54 -22.01 13.28
N VAL A 126 15.59 -21.31 13.91
CA VAL A 126 15.78 -19.97 14.48
C VAL A 126 16.14 -20.11 15.96
N GLN A 127 17.11 -19.32 16.41
CA GLN A 127 17.50 -19.27 17.82
C GLN A 127 16.74 -18.13 18.51
N ILE A 128 15.89 -18.48 19.47
CA ILE A 128 15.14 -17.50 20.26
C ILE A 128 15.69 -17.51 21.68
N GLN A 129 15.96 -16.32 22.21
CA GLN A 129 16.32 -16.15 23.61
C GLN A 129 15.05 -15.98 24.43
N SER A 130 14.77 -16.91 25.33
CA SER A 130 13.71 -16.74 26.32
C SER A 130 14.34 -16.29 27.64
N ALA A 131 13.85 -15.16 28.17
CA ALA A 131 14.07 -14.76 29.55
C ALA A 131 12.89 -15.28 30.36
N ASP A 132 13.02 -16.48 30.89
CA ASP A 132 12.05 -17.03 31.83
C ASP A 132 12.67 -16.95 33.22
N ASN A 133 12.02 -16.20 34.12
CA ASN A 133 12.39 -15.93 35.53
C ASN A 133 13.78 -16.46 35.96
N ASP A 134 14.82 -15.64 35.77
CA ASP A 134 16.24 -15.84 36.13
C ASP A 134 17.12 -16.77 35.25
N LYS A 135 16.66 -17.32 34.13
CA LYS A 135 17.52 -18.05 33.17
C LYS A 135 17.42 -17.51 31.75
N ARG A 136 18.58 -17.17 31.16
CA ARG A 136 18.72 -16.95 29.71
C ARG A 136 18.92 -18.31 29.05
N GLU A 137 17.86 -18.84 28.44
CA GLU A 137 17.94 -20.07 27.67
C GLU A 137 17.81 -19.74 26.17
N ILE A 138 18.72 -20.28 25.36
CA ILE A 138 18.65 -20.21 23.90
C ILE A 138 17.93 -21.45 23.42
N LYS A 139 16.71 -21.28 22.91
CA LYS A 139 15.93 -22.37 22.31
C LYS A 139 16.03 -22.31 20.78
N LYS A 140 16.29 -23.46 20.16
CA LYS A 140 16.20 -23.63 18.70
C LYS A 140 14.78 -24.02 18.34
N VAL A 141 14.14 -23.27 17.45
CA VAL A 141 12.75 -23.50 17.04
C VAL A 141 12.61 -23.44 15.53
N TYR A 142 11.53 -24.02 15.01
CA TYR A 142 11.16 -23.94 13.59
C TYR A 142 9.88 -23.11 13.45
N LEU A 143 9.82 -22.26 12.43
CA LEU A 143 8.71 -21.33 12.16
C LEU A 143 8.50 -21.17 10.64
N GLY A 144 8.58 -22.24 9.87
CA GLY A 144 8.62 -22.16 8.40
C GLY A 144 7.39 -22.74 7.71
N LEU A 145 7.11 -22.28 6.49
CA LEU A 145 6.08 -22.82 5.61
C LEU A 145 6.70 -23.26 4.27
N VAL A 146 6.30 -24.42 3.77
CA VAL A 146 6.69 -24.96 2.46
C VAL A 146 5.45 -25.17 1.61
N PHE A 147 5.44 -24.60 0.41
CA PHE A 147 4.35 -24.72 -0.55
C PHE A 147 4.76 -25.67 -1.68
N LEU A 148 3.92 -26.67 -1.93
CA LEU A 148 4.13 -27.67 -2.98
C LEU A 148 2.96 -27.60 -3.97
N TYR A 149 3.26 -27.44 -5.26
CA TYR A 149 2.26 -27.33 -6.33
C TYR A 149 2.81 -27.86 -7.66
N ALA A 150 2.18 -28.86 -8.25
CA ALA A 150 2.55 -29.41 -9.57
C ALA A 150 4.07 -29.66 -9.76
N GLY A 151 4.75 -30.17 -8.72
CA GLY A 151 6.20 -30.43 -8.71
C GLY A 151 7.10 -29.19 -8.51
N LYS A 152 6.52 -27.98 -8.45
CA LYS A 152 7.19 -26.75 -8.02
C LYS A 152 7.18 -26.64 -6.50
N GLN A 153 8.12 -25.87 -5.95
CA GLN A 153 8.22 -25.58 -4.52
C GLN A 153 8.54 -24.10 -4.29
N GLU A 154 7.89 -23.50 -3.29
CA GLU A 154 8.19 -22.17 -2.75
C GLU A 154 8.21 -22.26 -1.21
N ILE A 155 8.91 -21.36 -0.54
CA ILE A 155 9.03 -21.38 0.93
C ILE A 155 8.88 -20.00 1.56
N ILE A 156 8.36 -19.98 2.78
CA ILE A 156 8.53 -18.88 3.75
C ILE A 156 9.49 -19.43 4.81
N PRO A 157 10.78 -19.05 4.78
CA PRO A 157 11.81 -19.64 5.64
C PRO A 157 11.52 -19.46 7.13
N VAL A 158 11.03 -18.27 7.50
CA VAL A 158 10.68 -17.89 8.87
C VAL A 158 9.46 -16.98 8.83
N VAL A 159 8.37 -17.41 9.43
CA VAL A 159 7.20 -16.60 9.74
C VAL A 159 7.53 -15.79 10.99
N GLN A 160 7.61 -14.47 10.84
CA GLN A 160 7.96 -13.56 11.94
C GLN A 160 6.73 -13.09 12.71
N SER A 161 5.64 -12.81 12.01
CA SER A 161 4.35 -12.41 12.57
C SER A 161 3.22 -12.88 11.67
N VAL A 162 2.00 -12.88 12.21
CA VAL A 162 0.77 -13.14 11.44
C VAL A 162 0.34 -11.91 10.67
N ASP A 163 0.77 -10.73 11.12
CA ASP A 163 0.32 -9.45 10.58
C ASP A 163 0.64 -9.31 9.10
N ASN A 164 1.73 -9.90 8.57
CA ASN A 164 2.09 -9.88 7.14
C ASN A 164 1.86 -11.24 6.43
N LEU A 165 1.32 -12.22 7.16
CA LEU A 165 1.32 -13.61 6.72
C LEU A 165 0.30 -13.88 5.62
N GLU A 166 -0.81 -13.13 5.55
CA GLU A 166 -1.77 -13.26 4.46
C GLU A 166 -1.11 -12.84 3.13
N TYR A 167 -0.40 -11.71 3.14
CA TYR A 167 0.33 -11.23 1.97
C TYR A 167 1.41 -12.22 1.53
N GLU A 168 2.20 -12.74 2.48
CA GLU A 168 3.25 -13.71 2.18
C GLU A 168 2.66 -14.98 1.55
N ILE A 169 1.67 -15.60 2.20
CA ILE A 169 1.01 -16.82 1.70
C ILE A 169 0.40 -16.57 0.31
N THR A 170 -0.38 -15.50 0.14
CA THR A 170 -1.01 -15.20 -1.16
C THR A 170 0.03 -14.97 -2.24
N SER A 171 1.12 -14.27 -1.93
CA SER A 171 2.23 -14.05 -2.85
C SER A 171 2.92 -15.36 -3.23
N MET A 172 3.16 -16.27 -2.27
CA MET A 172 3.73 -17.60 -2.56
C MET A 172 2.83 -18.39 -3.51
N ILE A 173 1.54 -18.47 -3.18
CA ILE A 173 0.55 -19.21 -3.98
C ILE A 173 0.49 -18.63 -5.39
N LYS A 174 0.47 -17.30 -5.52
CA LYS A 174 0.46 -16.67 -6.83
C LYS A 174 1.72 -16.98 -7.63
N ARG A 175 2.90 -16.91 -7.03
CA ARG A 175 4.16 -17.20 -7.72
C ARG A 175 4.25 -18.66 -8.17
N ILE A 176 3.90 -19.60 -7.31
CA ILE A 176 4.01 -21.03 -7.62
C ILE A 176 2.98 -21.48 -8.68
N THR A 177 1.82 -20.80 -8.75
CA THR A 177 0.75 -21.08 -9.72
C THR A 177 0.88 -20.28 -11.02
N THR A 178 1.69 -19.22 -11.07
CA THR A 178 1.89 -18.42 -12.27
C THR A 178 3.03 -19.00 -13.12
N ASP A 179 2.74 -19.36 -14.37
CA ASP A 179 3.77 -19.91 -15.28
C ASP A 179 4.70 -18.86 -15.89
N LYS A 180 4.22 -17.62 -16.09
CA LYS A 180 5.01 -16.52 -16.65
C LYS A 180 4.78 -15.24 -15.87
N LYS A 181 5.87 -14.67 -15.34
CA LYS A 181 5.85 -13.35 -14.72
C LYS A 181 5.46 -12.30 -15.76
N LYS A 182 4.58 -11.38 -15.36
CA LYS A 182 4.29 -10.19 -16.17
C LYS A 182 5.53 -9.32 -16.25
N LYS A 183 5.72 -8.62 -17.37
CA LYS A 183 6.88 -7.77 -17.60
C LYS A 183 6.61 -6.31 -17.26
N ILE A 184 7.54 -5.70 -16.54
CA ILE A 184 7.56 -4.26 -16.25
C ILE A 184 8.69 -3.63 -17.05
N GLY A 185 8.34 -2.68 -17.89
CA GLY A 185 9.29 -1.89 -18.65
C GLY A 185 9.74 -0.70 -17.85
N PHE A 186 11.05 -0.47 -17.75
CA PHE A 186 11.61 0.82 -17.37
C PHE A 186 12.12 1.50 -18.63
N LEU A 187 11.59 2.69 -18.92
CA LEU A 187 11.97 3.43 -20.12
C LEU A 187 13.45 3.84 -20.06
N SER A 188 14.13 3.75 -21.20
CA SER A 188 15.45 4.35 -21.40
C SER A 188 15.52 5.05 -22.75
N GLY A 189 16.30 6.12 -22.81
CA GLY A 189 16.59 6.86 -24.05
C GLY A 189 16.55 8.38 -23.89
N ASN A 190 16.22 8.85 -22.68
CA ASN A 190 16.10 10.26 -22.30
C ASN A 190 16.81 10.52 -20.95
N ASP A 191 17.91 9.81 -20.67
CA ASP A 191 18.71 9.88 -19.44
C ASP A 191 17.92 9.65 -18.15
N GLU A 192 16.93 8.75 -18.21
CA GLU A 192 16.16 8.26 -17.07
C GLU A 192 17.06 7.68 -15.98
N THR A 193 16.58 7.70 -14.73
CA THR A 193 17.30 7.03 -13.64
C THR A 193 17.28 5.53 -13.86
N ASP A 194 18.45 4.91 -13.81
CA ASP A 194 18.60 3.47 -13.98
C ASP A 194 18.00 2.72 -12.78
N TYR A 195 16.88 2.03 -13.03
CA TYR A 195 16.20 1.23 -12.03
C TYR A 195 17.11 0.18 -11.40
N LYS A 196 18.17 -0.29 -12.09
CA LYS A 196 19.12 -1.28 -11.56
C LYS A 196 19.87 -0.80 -10.31
N LYS A 197 19.96 0.51 -10.10
CA LYS A 197 20.54 1.10 -8.90
C LYS A 197 19.60 1.05 -7.68
N MET A 198 18.31 0.80 -7.88
CA MET A 198 17.30 0.75 -6.83
C MET A 198 17.20 -0.67 -6.27
N GLN A 199 18.14 -1.04 -5.40
CA GLN A 199 18.32 -2.42 -4.94
C GLN A 199 17.07 -2.99 -4.26
N ASN A 200 16.43 -2.23 -3.36
CA ASN A 200 15.27 -2.71 -2.62
C ASN A 200 14.05 -2.86 -3.52
N ILE A 201 13.77 -1.86 -4.36
CA ILE A 201 12.68 -1.89 -5.33
C ILE A 201 12.85 -3.05 -6.32
N ASN A 202 14.07 -3.28 -6.81
CA ASN A 202 14.37 -4.41 -7.68
C ASN A 202 14.16 -5.75 -7.00
N GLN A 203 14.63 -5.90 -5.76
CA GLN A 203 14.44 -7.12 -5.00
C GLN A 203 12.95 -7.44 -4.79
N ILE A 204 12.13 -6.43 -4.46
CA ILE A 204 10.70 -6.60 -4.24
C ILE A 204 9.97 -6.90 -5.55
N LEU A 205 10.18 -6.10 -6.59
CA LEU A 205 9.45 -6.24 -7.86
C LEU A 205 9.88 -7.49 -8.65
N SER A 206 11.17 -7.84 -8.66
CA SER A 206 11.66 -9.02 -9.40
C SER A 206 11.15 -10.35 -8.82
N ALA A 207 10.69 -10.36 -7.56
CA ALA A 207 10.04 -11.52 -6.98
C ALA A 207 8.76 -11.89 -7.74
N GLN A 208 8.00 -10.89 -8.21
CA GLN A 208 6.68 -11.07 -8.82
C GLN A 208 6.67 -10.80 -10.34
N TYR A 209 7.58 -9.96 -10.82
CA TYR A 209 7.62 -9.48 -12.19
C TYR A 209 8.97 -9.73 -12.86
N ASP A 210 8.98 -9.71 -14.19
CA ASP A 210 10.19 -9.66 -14.99
C ASP A 210 10.49 -8.20 -15.37
N LEU A 211 11.62 -7.67 -14.89
CA LEU A 211 11.96 -6.25 -15.05
C LEU A 211 12.86 -6.07 -16.27
N GLN A 212 12.44 -5.24 -17.22
CA GLN A 212 13.16 -5.06 -18.49
C GLN A 212 13.39 -3.58 -18.79
N THR A 213 14.56 -3.26 -19.33
CA THR A 213 14.81 -1.95 -19.94
C THR A 213 14.12 -1.87 -21.31
N VAL A 214 13.37 -0.80 -21.54
CA VAL A 214 12.71 -0.51 -22.82
C VAL A 214 13.39 0.70 -23.45
N ASP A 215 14.27 0.43 -24.41
CA ASP A 215 15.04 1.48 -25.09
C ASP A 215 14.31 2.03 -26.32
N VAL A 216 13.83 3.26 -26.21
CA VAL A 216 13.14 3.99 -27.30
C VAL A 216 14.10 4.81 -28.16
N SER A 217 15.38 4.94 -27.80
CA SER A 217 16.38 5.69 -28.58
C SER A 217 16.68 5.04 -29.93
N LEU A 218 16.49 3.72 -30.03
CA LEU A 218 16.75 2.91 -31.23
C LEU A 218 15.60 2.89 -32.23
N ASN A 219 14.62 3.78 -32.08
CA ASN A 219 13.40 3.77 -32.88
C ASN A 219 12.65 2.40 -32.86
N LYS A 220 12.76 1.63 -31.76
CA LYS A 220 12.03 0.38 -31.51
C LYS A 220 10.72 0.62 -30.75
N ALA A 221 9.63 0.04 -31.24
CA ALA A 221 8.37 0.04 -30.51
C ALA A 221 8.51 -0.65 -29.14
N VAL A 222 7.77 -0.15 -28.15
CA VAL A 222 7.63 -0.84 -26.85
C VAL A 222 7.10 -2.26 -27.13
N PRO A 223 7.67 -3.33 -26.55
CA PRO A 223 7.17 -4.70 -26.75
C PRO A 223 5.75 -4.92 -26.24
N ASP A 224 4.93 -5.72 -26.95
CA ASP A 224 3.52 -5.95 -26.62
C ASP A 224 3.29 -6.68 -25.28
N ASP A 225 4.31 -7.39 -24.78
CA ASP A 225 4.27 -8.15 -23.53
C ASP A 225 4.61 -7.31 -22.27
N ILE A 226 4.97 -6.03 -22.45
CA ILE A 226 5.15 -5.07 -21.36
C ILE A 226 3.78 -4.69 -20.79
N SER A 227 3.53 -5.10 -19.54
CA SER A 227 2.25 -4.88 -18.85
C SER A 227 2.11 -3.49 -18.25
N ALA A 228 3.23 -2.89 -17.82
CA ALA A 228 3.33 -1.51 -17.36
C ALA A 228 4.69 -0.94 -17.74
N LEU A 229 4.72 0.35 -18.11
CA LEU A 229 5.93 1.09 -18.45
C LEU A 229 6.15 2.20 -17.42
N ILE A 230 7.37 2.32 -16.91
CA ILE A 230 7.74 3.34 -15.92
C ILE A 230 8.68 4.33 -16.60
N VAL A 231 8.24 5.59 -16.69
CA VAL A 231 9.06 6.72 -17.14
C VAL A 231 9.61 7.38 -15.89
N PHE A 232 10.86 7.04 -15.55
CA PHE A 232 11.47 7.37 -14.28
C PHE A 232 12.47 8.52 -14.42
N CYS A 233 12.06 9.73 -14.04
CA CYS A 233 12.89 10.93 -14.01
C CYS A 233 13.69 11.15 -15.33
N PRO A 234 13.03 11.31 -16.48
CA PRO A 234 13.72 11.66 -17.72
C PRO A 234 14.41 13.03 -17.57
N LYS A 235 15.61 13.17 -18.12
CA LYS A 235 16.46 14.37 -17.97
C LYS A 235 16.71 15.10 -19.29
N THR A 236 16.54 14.41 -20.42
CA THR A 236 16.72 14.99 -21.75
C THR A 236 15.44 15.01 -22.56
N GLU A 237 15.45 15.82 -23.63
CA GLU A 237 14.31 16.06 -24.49
C GLU A 237 13.82 14.80 -25.22
N PHE A 238 12.50 14.60 -25.24
CA PHE A 238 11.86 13.55 -26.03
C PHE A 238 11.78 13.93 -27.52
N LYS A 239 12.26 13.01 -28.36
CA LYS A 239 12.12 13.10 -29.82
C LYS A 239 10.71 12.67 -30.24
N GLU A 240 10.23 13.21 -31.36
CA GLU A 240 8.93 12.85 -31.94
C GLU A 240 8.77 11.34 -32.18
N THR A 241 9.83 10.64 -32.60
CA THR A 241 9.77 9.18 -32.79
C THR A 241 9.59 8.43 -31.47
N GLN A 242 10.18 8.90 -30.37
CA GLN A 242 10.03 8.33 -29.03
C GLN A 242 8.60 8.57 -28.52
N LEU A 243 8.10 9.80 -28.63
CA LEU A 243 6.73 10.15 -28.26
C LEU A 243 5.70 9.33 -29.04
N PHE A 244 5.93 9.09 -30.33
CA PHE A 244 5.07 8.24 -31.16
C PHE A 244 5.01 6.79 -30.64
N MET A 245 6.09 6.22 -30.13
CA MET A 245 6.04 4.86 -29.56
C MET A 245 5.28 4.79 -28.26
N LEU A 246 5.48 5.79 -27.40
CA LEU A 246 4.75 5.89 -26.14
C LEU A 246 3.26 6.10 -26.41
N ASP A 247 2.92 6.90 -27.42
CA ASP A 247 1.55 7.05 -27.93
C ASP A 247 0.95 5.71 -28.32
N GLN A 248 1.61 4.98 -29.23
CA GLN A 248 1.09 3.71 -29.73
C GLN A 248 1.03 2.62 -28.65
N TYR A 249 1.93 2.67 -27.66
CA TYR A 249 1.84 1.83 -26.46
C TYR A 249 0.57 2.14 -25.65
N ILE A 250 0.26 3.41 -25.41
CA ILE A 250 -0.99 3.80 -24.73
C ILE A 250 -2.20 3.38 -25.57
N MET A 251 -2.15 3.54 -26.89
CA MET A 251 -3.25 3.20 -27.79
C MET A 251 -3.58 1.70 -27.81
N ARG A 252 -2.60 0.80 -27.62
CA ARG A 252 -2.91 -0.63 -27.48
C ARG A 252 -3.42 -1.04 -26.08
N GLY A 253 -3.64 -0.07 -25.19
CA GLY A 253 -4.06 -0.31 -23.80
C GLY A 253 -2.91 -0.42 -22.80
N GLY A 254 -1.68 -0.08 -23.23
CA GLY A 254 -0.51 -0.05 -22.37
C GLY A 254 -0.68 0.96 -21.24
N ARG A 255 -0.08 0.66 -20.09
CA ARG A 255 -0.23 1.44 -18.86
C ARG A 255 1.10 2.05 -18.46
N ILE A 256 1.08 3.29 -17.97
CA ILE A 256 2.30 4.07 -17.83
C ILE A 256 2.34 4.91 -16.54
N ALA A 257 3.50 4.92 -15.88
CA ALA A 257 3.80 5.88 -14.81
C ALA A 257 4.68 7.00 -15.37
N TRP A 258 4.28 8.25 -15.12
CA TRP A 258 5.01 9.46 -15.44
C TRP A 258 5.55 10.06 -14.14
N LEU A 259 6.83 9.82 -13.87
CA LEU A 259 7.53 10.33 -12.69
C LEU A 259 8.50 11.40 -13.16
N ILE A 260 8.06 12.67 -13.14
CA ILE A 260 8.72 13.73 -13.89
C ILE A 260 9.09 14.88 -12.95
N ASN A 261 10.37 15.25 -12.97
CA ASN A 261 10.86 16.49 -12.39
C ASN A 261 10.75 17.61 -13.43
N LYS A 262 9.95 18.65 -13.15
CA LYS A 262 9.93 19.85 -14.00
C LYS A 262 11.03 20.83 -13.62
N ILE A 263 11.50 20.79 -12.38
CA ILE A 263 12.51 21.73 -11.85
C ILE A 263 13.58 20.95 -11.11
N THR A 264 14.84 21.13 -11.50
CA THR A 264 15.98 20.45 -10.89
C THR A 264 16.94 21.45 -10.25
N PRO A 265 17.44 21.20 -9.02
CA PRO A 265 18.38 22.10 -8.36
C PRO A 265 19.74 22.13 -9.07
N ASN A 266 20.28 23.34 -9.26
CA ASN A 266 21.62 23.57 -9.78
C ASN A 266 22.57 23.98 -8.65
N PHE A 267 23.45 23.05 -8.28
CA PHE A 267 24.42 23.23 -7.19
C PHE A 267 25.77 23.79 -7.63
N GLN A 268 25.96 24.11 -8.92
CA GLN A 268 27.24 24.66 -9.40
C GLN A 268 27.47 26.12 -8.99
N GLN A 269 26.41 26.80 -8.56
CA GLN A 269 26.42 28.19 -8.15
C GLN A 269 26.47 28.32 -6.63
N GLN A 270 27.00 29.44 -6.13
CA GLN A 270 26.98 29.76 -4.70
C GLN A 270 25.55 29.91 -4.15
N ILE A 271 24.59 30.25 -5.03
CA ILE A 271 23.15 30.28 -4.77
C ILE A 271 22.53 29.10 -5.52
N VAL A 272 21.76 28.26 -4.83
CA VAL A 272 21.10 27.13 -5.47
C VAL A 272 19.82 27.63 -6.13
N ILE A 273 19.79 27.58 -7.46
CA ILE A 273 18.62 27.90 -8.27
C ILE A 273 18.03 26.64 -8.91
N GLY A 274 16.72 26.62 -9.13
CA GLY A 274 16.06 25.56 -9.89
C GLY A 274 16.05 25.84 -11.38
N ASP A 275 16.51 24.88 -12.18
CA ASP A 275 16.46 24.91 -13.65
C ASP A 275 15.21 24.17 -14.15
N VAL A 276 14.48 24.78 -15.09
CA VAL A 276 13.29 24.17 -15.69
C VAL A 276 13.70 23.13 -16.75
N ALA A 277 13.26 21.89 -16.57
CA ALA A 277 13.53 20.78 -17.46
C ALA A 277 12.81 20.96 -18.81
N LYS A 278 13.57 20.89 -19.91
CA LYS A 278 13.07 21.02 -21.29
C LYS A 278 12.91 19.64 -21.92
N LEU A 279 11.82 18.96 -21.55
CA LEU A 279 11.58 17.57 -21.94
C LEU A 279 10.81 17.42 -23.27
N ASN A 280 10.20 18.48 -23.80
CA ASN A 280 9.30 18.39 -24.98
C ASN A 280 8.16 17.35 -24.81
N ILE A 281 7.58 17.25 -23.61
CA ILE A 281 6.52 16.27 -23.30
C ILE A 281 5.19 16.92 -22.90
N ASP A 282 5.17 18.23 -22.71
CA ASP A 282 4.04 18.93 -22.08
C ASP A 282 2.77 18.88 -22.96
N GLU A 283 2.89 19.14 -24.26
CA GLU A 283 1.75 19.04 -25.19
C GLU A 283 1.27 17.61 -25.37
N PHE A 284 2.21 16.66 -25.40
CA PHE A 284 1.92 15.23 -25.46
C PHE A 284 1.08 14.80 -24.25
N LEU A 285 1.55 15.07 -23.03
CA LEU A 285 0.81 14.75 -21.80
C LEU A 285 -0.52 15.50 -21.71
N ALA A 286 -0.55 16.76 -22.15
CA ALA A 286 -1.78 17.55 -22.14
C ALA A 286 -2.85 16.92 -23.02
N ASN A 287 -2.50 16.27 -24.14
CA ASN A 287 -3.44 15.50 -24.96
C ASN A 287 -4.11 14.37 -24.17
N TYR A 288 -3.40 13.77 -23.23
CA TYR A 288 -3.93 12.73 -22.34
C TYR A 288 -4.63 13.25 -21.09
N GLY A 289 -4.70 14.58 -20.93
CA GLY A 289 -5.32 15.22 -19.77
C GLY A 289 -4.39 15.39 -18.58
N ILE A 290 -3.08 15.27 -18.79
CA ILE A 290 -2.05 15.42 -17.76
C ILE A 290 -1.28 16.72 -18.02
N ARG A 291 -1.20 17.62 -17.04
CA ARG A 291 -0.26 18.75 -17.08
C ARG A 291 0.53 18.80 -15.77
N ILE A 292 1.84 18.80 -15.89
CA ILE A 292 2.76 19.01 -14.77
C ILE A 292 3.29 20.43 -14.89
N SER A 293 2.96 21.28 -13.92
CA SER A 293 3.22 22.71 -13.99
C SER A 293 4.71 23.02 -13.81
N ASN A 294 5.18 24.15 -14.37
CA ASN A 294 6.50 24.71 -14.08
C ASN A 294 6.47 25.49 -12.75
N ASP A 295 6.15 24.80 -11.66
CA ASP A 295 6.15 25.34 -10.31
C ASP A 295 6.73 24.35 -9.30
N LEU A 296 7.09 24.86 -8.12
CA LEU A 296 7.46 24.02 -6.98
C LEU A 296 6.48 24.25 -5.84
N VAL A 297 6.00 23.13 -5.28
CA VAL A 297 5.26 23.13 -4.04
C VAL A 297 6.23 23.31 -2.87
N ARG A 298 5.92 24.26 -2.00
CA ARG A 298 6.52 24.40 -0.69
C ARG A 298 5.48 24.16 0.39
N ASP A 299 5.84 23.45 1.44
CA ASP A 299 4.92 23.06 2.50
C ASP A 299 5.56 23.20 3.89
N LEU A 300 4.79 23.67 4.88
CA LEU A 300 5.24 23.65 6.28
C LEU A 300 5.27 22.23 6.85
N GLN A 301 4.45 21.33 6.32
CA GLN A 301 4.53 19.90 6.57
C GLN A 301 5.57 19.30 5.62
N CYS A 302 6.84 19.38 6.02
CA CYS A 302 7.98 18.94 5.21
C CYS A 302 8.96 18.09 6.02
N SER A 303 9.78 17.35 5.28
CA SER A 303 10.91 16.60 5.83
C SER A 303 12.07 17.53 6.19
N SER A 304 12.99 17.01 7.02
CA SER A 304 14.22 17.72 7.39
C SER A 304 15.41 17.19 6.60
N VAL A 305 16.29 18.10 6.19
CA VAL A 305 17.58 17.79 5.57
C VAL A 305 18.70 17.97 6.60
N GLN A 306 19.76 17.18 6.47
CA GLN A 306 20.96 17.32 7.30
C GLN A 306 21.93 18.28 6.63
N VAL A 307 22.34 19.33 7.35
CA VAL A 307 23.38 20.27 6.88
C VAL A 307 24.52 20.33 7.88
N GLN A 308 25.75 20.47 7.38
CA GLN A 308 26.90 20.67 8.25
C GLN A 308 26.86 22.08 8.84
N SER A 309 26.90 22.20 10.16
CA SER A 309 27.09 23.48 10.82
C SER A 309 28.53 23.99 10.64
N GLN A 310 28.75 25.29 10.91
CA GLN A 310 30.08 25.91 10.86
C GLN A 310 31.11 25.27 11.81
N ILE A 311 30.65 24.52 12.81
CA ILE A 311 31.49 23.80 13.80
C ILE A 311 31.62 22.30 13.42
N GLY A 312 31.14 21.89 12.24
CA GLY A 312 31.26 20.53 11.71
C GLY A 312 30.25 19.51 12.26
N ILE A 313 29.36 19.90 13.17
CA ILE A 313 28.28 19.06 13.68
C ILE A 313 27.09 19.12 12.71
N PRO A 314 26.52 17.99 12.25
CA PRO A 314 25.33 18.01 11.41
C PRO A 314 24.12 18.49 12.23
N ILE A 315 23.37 19.43 11.66
CA ILE A 315 22.09 19.90 12.20
C ILE A 315 20.97 19.55 11.23
N SER A 316 19.81 19.21 11.79
CA SER A 316 18.62 18.87 11.02
C SER A 316 17.73 20.10 10.84
N VAL A 317 17.41 20.44 9.60
CA VAL A 317 16.63 21.65 9.26
C VAL A 317 15.47 21.26 8.36
N LYS A 318 14.26 21.69 8.72
CA LYS A 318 13.07 21.50 7.89
C LYS A 318 13.22 22.21 6.55
N TYR A 319 12.93 21.52 5.46
CA TYR A 319 13.06 22.08 4.12
C TYR A 319 11.74 22.06 3.36
N PRO A 320 11.05 23.21 3.23
CA PRO A 320 9.70 23.26 2.67
C PRO A 320 9.52 22.71 1.25
N TYR A 321 10.57 22.67 0.43
CA TYR A 321 10.51 22.06 -0.90
C TYR A 321 10.52 20.52 -0.86
N PHE A 322 10.64 19.91 0.32
CA PHE A 322 10.52 18.46 0.55
C PHE A 322 9.21 18.14 1.28
N PRO A 323 8.04 18.37 0.66
CA PRO A 323 6.76 18.20 1.33
C PRO A 323 6.56 16.75 1.76
N MET A 324 6.09 16.57 3.00
CA MET A 324 5.73 15.27 3.56
C MET A 324 4.22 15.09 3.43
N ILE A 325 3.82 14.29 2.45
CA ILE A 325 2.43 14.08 2.03
C ILE A 325 1.76 13.08 2.96
N THR A 326 0.78 13.56 3.73
CA THR A 326 -0.12 12.70 4.53
C THR A 326 -1.54 12.67 3.95
N ASN A 327 -1.91 13.70 3.16
CA ASN A 327 -3.18 13.81 2.46
C ASN A 327 -3.15 12.98 1.16
N ILE A 328 -3.15 11.65 1.33
CA ILE A 328 -3.19 10.67 0.24
C ILE A 328 -4.63 10.21 0.05
N ASN A 329 -5.11 10.16 -1.20
CA ASN A 329 -6.44 9.66 -1.51
C ASN A 329 -6.54 8.13 -1.35
N ARG A 330 -7.04 7.71 -0.18
CA ARG A 330 -7.24 6.31 0.23
C ARG A 330 -8.53 5.66 -0.30
N THR A 331 -9.19 6.25 -1.29
CA THR A 331 -10.30 5.57 -1.99
C THR A 331 -9.80 4.39 -2.82
N ASN A 332 -8.53 4.40 -3.18
CA ASN A 332 -7.87 3.30 -3.86
C ASN A 332 -7.15 2.40 -2.83
N PRO A 333 -7.59 1.12 -2.67
CA PRO A 333 -7.01 0.21 -1.69
C PRO A 333 -5.49 0.03 -1.80
N ALA A 334 -4.93 0.16 -3.01
CA ALA A 334 -3.50 0.02 -3.22
C ALA A 334 -2.66 1.02 -2.41
N PHE A 335 -3.22 2.14 -1.94
CA PHE A 335 -2.47 3.17 -1.22
C PHE A 335 -2.89 3.31 0.25
N ASN A 336 -3.69 2.38 0.79
CA ASN A 336 -4.26 2.49 2.13
C ASN A 336 -3.25 2.35 3.28
N ASN A 337 -2.14 1.64 3.08
CA ASN A 337 -1.08 1.49 4.09
C ASN A 337 -0.05 2.62 4.11
N ILE A 338 -0.05 3.50 3.12
CA ILE A 338 0.98 4.54 3.04
C ILE A 338 0.68 5.58 4.12
N GLN A 339 1.54 5.72 5.13
CA GLN A 339 1.30 6.67 6.22
C GLN A 339 1.67 8.08 5.76
N SER A 340 2.86 8.20 5.17
CA SER A 340 3.34 9.46 4.60
C SER A 340 4.27 9.20 3.42
N LEU A 341 4.33 10.15 2.50
CA LEU A 341 5.23 10.10 1.35
C LEU A 341 6.04 11.39 1.30
N THR A 342 7.37 11.32 1.30
CA THR A 342 8.19 12.53 1.11
C THR A 342 8.41 12.76 -0.37
N LEU A 343 7.99 13.89 -0.90
CA LEU A 343 8.39 14.31 -2.25
C LEU A 343 9.55 15.30 -2.16
N THR A 344 10.34 15.42 -3.22
CA THR A 344 11.49 16.32 -3.35
C THR A 344 11.31 17.19 -4.58
N PHE A 345 11.25 18.52 -4.38
CA PHE A 345 11.07 19.48 -5.47
C PHE A 345 9.84 19.16 -6.35
N ALA A 346 8.72 18.84 -5.70
CA ALA A 346 7.51 18.43 -6.38
C ALA A 346 6.81 19.59 -7.09
N SER A 347 6.38 19.35 -8.32
CA SER A 347 5.53 20.25 -9.12
C SER A 347 4.05 19.89 -9.00
N THR A 348 3.18 20.86 -9.24
CA THR A 348 1.74 20.61 -9.23
C THR A 348 1.26 19.89 -10.49
N ILE A 349 0.17 19.12 -10.32
CA ILE A 349 -0.57 18.49 -11.41
C ILE A 349 -1.85 19.30 -11.65
N ASP A 350 -1.97 19.86 -12.85
CA ASP A 350 -3.19 20.51 -13.34
C ASP A 350 -4.04 19.50 -14.11
N THR A 351 -5.22 19.21 -13.58
CA THR A 351 -6.18 18.25 -14.15
C THR A 351 -7.23 18.90 -15.05
N THR A 352 -7.25 20.24 -15.12
CA THR A 352 -8.27 20.97 -15.91
C THR A 352 -8.14 20.70 -17.42
N VAL A 353 -6.94 20.33 -17.89
CA VAL A 353 -6.69 19.93 -19.29
C VAL A 353 -7.41 18.65 -19.72
N ALA A 354 -7.92 17.87 -18.77
CA ALA A 354 -8.73 16.70 -19.06
C ALA A 354 -10.22 17.03 -19.28
N ALA A 355 -10.64 18.27 -19.05
CA ALA A 355 -12.02 18.68 -19.27
C ALA A 355 -12.47 18.40 -20.71
N GLY A 356 -13.63 17.77 -20.87
CA GLY A 356 -14.16 17.38 -22.18
C GLY A 356 -13.52 16.11 -22.79
N LYS A 357 -12.58 15.47 -22.08
CA LYS A 357 -11.99 14.19 -22.49
C LYS A 357 -12.72 13.04 -21.78
N ASN A 358 -12.76 11.87 -22.42
CA ASN A 358 -13.35 10.66 -21.85
C ASN A 358 -12.39 9.97 -20.85
N VAL A 359 -11.87 10.75 -19.89
CA VAL A 359 -10.85 10.32 -18.93
C VAL A 359 -11.37 10.54 -17.52
N ARG A 360 -11.35 9.49 -16.70
CA ARG A 360 -11.66 9.54 -15.28
C ARG A 360 -10.40 9.84 -14.50
N ILE A 361 -10.44 10.92 -13.72
CA ILE A 361 -9.30 11.37 -12.93
C ILE A 361 -9.57 11.05 -11.47
N LYS A 362 -8.60 10.41 -10.81
CA LYS A 362 -8.59 10.20 -9.37
C LYS A 362 -7.37 10.94 -8.80
N PRO A 363 -7.56 12.15 -8.25
CA PRO A 363 -6.49 12.85 -7.55
C PRO A 363 -5.94 11.99 -6.42
N LEU A 364 -4.61 11.96 -6.24
CA LEU A 364 -3.94 10.99 -5.38
C LEU A 364 -3.14 11.64 -4.24
N LEU A 365 -2.28 12.63 -4.53
CA LEU A 365 -1.35 13.21 -3.57
C LEU A 365 -1.61 14.70 -3.40
N TYR A 366 -1.89 15.14 -2.18
CA TYR A 366 -2.12 16.55 -1.86
C TYR A 366 -1.14 17.08 -0.82
N SER A 367 -0.73 18.33 -0.98
CA SER A 367 -0.02 19.07 0.07
C SER A 367 -0.93 19.30 1.28
N SER A 368 -0.34 19.83 2.36
CA SER A 368 -1.09 20.26 3.53
C SER A 368 -1.91 21.54 3.25
N ASP A 369 -2.75 21.89 4.23
CA ASP A 369 -3.48 23.16 4.27
C ASP A 369 -2.59 24.39 4.55
N ARG A 370 -1.28 24.18 4.70
CA ARG A 370 -0.26 25.21 4.91
C ARG A 370 0.86 25.07 3.89
N SER A 371 0.49 25.23 2.62
CA SER A 371 1.38 25.12 1.47
C SER A 371 1.43 26.40 0.65
N GLY A 372 2.31 26.44 -0.35
CA GLY A 372 2.41 27.53 -1.30
C GLY A 372 3.18 27.11 -2.55
N LEU A 373 3.25 28.01 -3.53
CA LEU A 373 3.91 27.77 -4.80
C LEU A 373 5.06 28.76 -5.02
N ALA A 374 6.18 28.26 -5.51
CA ALA A 374 7.20 29.05 -6.17
C ALA A 374 7.00 28.97 -7.69
N LYS A 375 7.11 30.10 -8.38
CA LYS A 375 6.95 30.24 -9.84
C LYS A 375 8.04 31.16 -10.38
N ASP A 376 8.35 31.00 -11.67
CA ASP A 376 9.30 31.82 -12.45
C ASP A 376 10.77 31.74 -11.99
N PHE A 377 11.06 32.12 -10.74
CA PHE A 377 12.39 32.08 -10.15
C PHE A 377 12.41 31.17 -8.91
N PHE A 378 13.19 30.10 -8.98
CA PHE A 378 13.24 29.05 -7.96
C PHE A 378 14.49 29.20 -7.10
N LEU A 379 14.41 30.05 -6.06
CA LEU A 379 15.47 30.14 -5.05
C LEU A 379 15.33 28.98 -4.05
N LEU A 380 16.33 28.09 -4.06
CA LEU A 380 16.36 26.81 -3.32
C LEU A 380 17.32 26.85 -2.11
N ASN A 381 17.69 28.05 -1.65
CA ASN A 381 18.55 28.18 -0.49
C ASN A 381 17.79 27.82 0.79
N LEU A 382 18.32 26.87 1.56
CA LEU A 382 17.71 26.42 2.82
C LEU A 382 17.61 27.54 3.86
N GLU A 383 18.61 28.42 3.92
CA GLU A 383 18.71 29.51 4.91
C GLU A 383 17.51 30.45 4.90
N GLN A 384 16.86 30.63 3.75
CA GLN A 384 15.70 31.53 3.62
C GLN A 384 14.51 31.09 4.48
N PHE A 385 14.47 29.82 4.90
CA PHE A 385 13.39 29.26 5.70
C PHE A 385 13.70 29.22 7.20
N GLN A 386 14.98 29.34 7.61
CA GLN A 386 15.38 29.22 9.02
C GLN A 386 15.02 30.45 9.85
N ASN A 387 15.16 31.65 9.27
CA ASN A 387 15.00 32.93 9.95
C ASN A 387 13.73 33.68 9.51
N MET A 388 12.73 32.95 9.02
CA MET A 388 11.51 33.54 8.47
C MET A 388 10.59 34.04 9.58
N ASP A 389 10.17 35.30 9.50
CA ASP A 389 9.17 35.83 10.42
C ASP A 389 7.77 35.25 10.14
N LYS A 390 6.85 35.42 11.11
CA LYS A 390 5.49 34.88 10.99
C LYS A 390 4.73 35.45 9.78
N LYS A 391 4.94 36.72 9.41
CA LYS A 391 4.22 37.37 8.33
C LYS A 391 4.65 36.81 6.97
N ALA A 392 5.96 36.61 6.77
CA ALA A 392 6.52 35.96 5.60
C ALA A 392 6.03 34.51 5.51
N MET A 393 6.00 33.78 6.63
CA MET A 393 5.45 32.42 6.68
C MET A 393 3.97 32.38 6.28
N ASP A 394 3.13 33.23 6.86
CA ASP A 394 1.69 33.27 6.52
C ASP A 394 1.45 33.72 5.07
N THR A 395 2.37 34.49 4.47
CA THR A 395 2.28 34.91 3.06
C THR A 395 2.72 33.79 2.11
N LEU A 396 3.81 33.09 2.43
CA LEU A 396 4.40 32.06 1.57
C LEU A 396 3.65 30.72 1.65
N PHE A 397 2.94 30.46 2.75
CA PHE A 397 2.22 29.22 3.05
C PHE A 397 0.71 29.45 3.28
N ASN A 398 0.07 30.15 2.34
CA ASN A 398 -1.35 30.55 2.38
C ASN A 398 -2.28 29.69 1.50
N MET A 399 -1.75 28.69 0.80
CA MET A 399 -2.50 27.79 -0.07
C MET A 399 -2.80 26.47 0.64
N LYS A 400 -3.82 25.78 0.14
CA LYS A 400 -4.30 24.51 0.67
C LYS A 400 -4.29 23.43 -0.40
N GLY A 401 -3.91 22.22 -0.04
CA GLY A 401 -4.16 21.01 -0.82
C GLY A 401 -3.77 21.14 -2.30
N GLN A 402 -2.51 21.46 -2.57
CA GLN A 402 -1.95 21.45 -3.93
C GLN A 402 -1.80 20.01 -4.40
N LEU A 403 -2.36 19.70 -5.57
CA LEU A 403 -2.31 18.37 -6.16
C LEU A 403 -0.92 18.12 -6.77
N MET A 404 -0.23 17.06 -6.35
CA MET A 404 1.11 16.68 -6.85
C MET A 404 1.13 15.30 -7.52
N GLY A 405 0.03 14.55 -7.45
CA GLY A 405 -0.09 13.25 -8.13
C GLY A 405 -1.53 12.87 -8.40
N ALA A 406 -1.78 12.23 -9.54
CA ALA A 406 -3.12 11.80 -9.95
C ALA A 406 -3.08 10.55 -10.84
N ILE A 407 -4.19 9.81 -10.81
CA ILE A 407 -4.44 8.63 -11.66
C ILE A 407 -5.43 9.02 -12.77
N TYR A 408 -5.18 8.56 -13.98
CA TYR A 408 -5.98 8.80 -15.17
C TYR A 408 -6.40 7.47 -15.77
N GLU A 409 -7.70 7.23 -15.92
CA GLU A 409 -8.25 5.97 -16.43
C GLU A 409 -9.28 6.22 -17.51
N GLY A 410 -9.26 5.40 -18.55
CA GLY A 410 -10.27 5.45 -19.60
C GLY A 410 -9.73 5.10 -20.96
N ASN A 411 -10.47 5.54 -21.97
CA ASN A 411 -10.06 5.40 -23.36
C ASN A 411 -9.46 6.73 -23.84
N PHE A 412 -8.27 6.66 -24.42
CA PHE A 412 -7.51 7.82 -24.85
C PHE A 412 -7.54 7.97 -26.37
N LYS A 413 -7.42 9.22 -26.83
CA LYS A 413 -7.21 9.53 -28.24
C LYS A 413 -5.73 9.77 -28.48
N SER A 414 -5.20 9.23 -29.58
CA SER A 414 -3.79 9.39 -29.95
C SER A 414 -3.46 10.86 -30.15
N TYR A 415 -2.31 11.28 -29.65
CA TYR A 415 -1.73 12.59 -29.94
C TYR A 415 -1.39 12.74 -31.43
N TYR A 416 -1.17 11.61 -32.11
CA TYR A 416 -0.90 11.53 -33.54
C TYR A 416 -2.14 11.15 -34.37
N ALA A 417 -3.34 11.18 -33.80
CA ALA A 417 -4.57 10.89 -34.52
C ALA A 417 -4.72 11.80 -35.76
N GLY A 418 -4.76 11.19 -36.95
CA GLY A 418 -4.85 11.92 -38.22
C GLY A 418 -3.58 12.69 -38.64
N LYS A 419 -2.47 12.54 -37.91
CA LYS A 419 -1.15 13.07 -38.29
C LYS A 419 -0.36 12.01 -39.06
N THR A 420 0.54 12.44 -39.93
CA THR A 420 1.51 11.53 -40.53
C THR A 420 2.50 11.07 -39.45
N PRO A 421 2.74 9.76 -39.28
CA PRO A 421 3.75 9.27 -38.34
C PRO A 421 5.11 9.95 -38.58
N PRO A 422 5.86 10.29 -37.51
CA PRO A 422 7.18 10.86 -37.64
C PRO A 422 8.09 10.00 -38.53
N LYS A 423 8.85 10.63 -39.43
CA LYS A 423 9.80 9.90 -40.29
C LYS A 423 10.90 9.32 -39.42
N ASP A 424 11.21 8.06 -39.67
CA ASP A 424 12.29 7.36 -39.01
C ASP A 424 13.64 7.84 -39.55
N THR A 425 14.38 8.60 -38.74
CA THR A 425 15.68 9.20 -39.14
C THR A 425 16.89 8.47 -38.53
N ALA A 426 16.71 7.35 -37.83
CA ALA A 426 17.83 6.63 -37.23
C ALA A 426 18.49 5.67 -38.24
N ALA A 427 19.82 5.55 -38.19
CA ALA A 427 20.52 4.57 -39.02
C ALA A 427 20.29 3.15 -38.46
N GLY A 428 19.80 2.22 -39.30
CA GLY A 428 19.59 0.81 -38.92
C GLY A 428 18.21 0.48 -38.35
N SER A 429 17.27 1.42 -38.40
CA SER A 429 15.90 1.21 -37.94
C SER A 429 15.02 0.58 -39.03
N THR A 430 14.08 -0.27 -38.61
CA THR A 430 13.08 -0.87 -39.50
C THR A 430 11.93 0.12 -39.68
N PRO A 431 11.47 0.41 -40.92
CA PRO A 431 10.33 1.27 -41.16
C PRO A 431 9.13 0.84 -40.32
N PHE A 432 8.41 1.81 -39.74
CA PHE A 432 7.18 1.53 -38.99
C PHE A 432 6.17 0.84 -39.91
N THR A 433 6.03 -0.48 -39.75
CA THR A 433 5.04 -1.31 -40.48
C THR A 433 3.67 -1.33 -39.81
N VAL A 434 3.54 -0.66 -38.66
CA VAL A 434 2.32 -0.65 -37.85
C VAL A 434 1.38 0.45 -38.35
N VAL A 435 0.15 0.07 -38.69
CA VAL A 435 -0.93 1.03 -38.92
C VAL A 435 -1.19 1.75 -37.59
N PRO A 436 -1.02 3.09 -37.51
CA PRO A 436 -1.17 3.80 -36.26
C PRO A 436 -2.61 3.73 -35.76
N PHE A 437 -2.77 3.45 -34.47
CA PHE A 437 -4.05 3.55 -33.80
C PHE A 437 -4.36 5.02 -33.50
N ASN A 438 -5.55 5.48 -33.88
CA ASN A 438 -6.03 6.83 -33.58
C ASN A 438 -6.74 6.93 -32.21
N GLU A 439 -7.22 5.80 -31.70
CA GLU A 439 -7.90 5.69 -30.41
C GLU A 439 -7.51 4.40 -29.69
N SER A 440 -7.57 4.42 -28.37
CA SER A 440 -7.16 3.30 -27.54
C SER A 440 -8.08 2.08 -27.73
N GLN A 441 -7.49 0.93 -28.02
CA GLN A 441 -8.21 -0.33 -28.27
C GLN A 441 -8.76 -0.98 -26.98
N LYS A 442 -8.18 -0.63 -25.83
CA LYS A 442 -8.58 -1.09 -24.51
C LYS A 442 -8.48 0.07 -23.53
N GLU A 443 -9.20 -0.05 -22.42
CA GLU A 443 -9.06 0.90 -21.32
C GLU A 443 -7.62 0.88 -20.79
N SER A 444 -7.00 2.05 -20.73
CA SER A 444 -5.66 2.24 -20.21
C SER A 444 -5.71 3.03 -18.90
N ARG A 445 -4.59 2.98 -18.18
CA ARG A 445 -4.39 3.64 -16.90
C ARG A 445 -3.02 4.30 -16.91
N MET A 446 -2.99 5.53 -16.40
CA MET A 446 -1.76 6.29 -16.21
C MET A 446 -1.70 6.85 -14.80
N ILE A 447 -0.49 6.95 -14.26
CA ILE A 447 -0.22 7.67 -13.02
C ILE A 447 0.78 8.76 -13.34
N ALA A 448 0.52 9.98 -12.90
CA ALA A 448 1.46 11.09 -13.01
C ALA A 448 1.78 11.65 -11.63
N ILE A 449 3.06 11.83 -11.34
CA ILE A 449 3.57 12.44 -10.10
C ILE A 449 4.56 13.52 -10.50
N GLY A 450 4.39 14.72 -9.94
CA GLY A 450 5.24 15.88 -10.20
C GLY A 450 6.61 15.82 -9.53
N ASP A 451 7.03 14.65 -9.09
CA ASP A 451 8.34 14.33 -8.53
C ASP A 451 8.74 12.94 -9.04
N GLY A 452 9.84 12.90 -9.78
CA GLY A 452 10.46 11.72 -10.33
C GLY A 452 11.44 11.02 -9.39
N ASP A 453 11.93 11.72 -8.37
CA ASP A 453 13.01 11.27 -7.49
C ASP A 453 12.53 10.69 -6.16
N PHE A 454 11.23 10.77 -5.84
CA PHE A 454 10.68 10.29 -4.57
C PHE A 454 11.08 8.84 -4.23
N ALA A 455 11.25 7.99 -5.25
CA ALA A 455 11.62 6.58 -5.10
C ALA A 455 13.09 6.29 -5.41
N ASN A 456 13.89 7.30 -5.77
CA ASN A 456 15.28 7.14 -6.15
C ASN A 456 16.13 6.75 -4.92
N GLU A 457 16.54 5.49 -4.83
CA GLU A 457 17.27 4.95 -3.67
C GLU A 457 18.65 5.58 -3.46
N GLU A 458 19.23 6.24 -4.48
CA GLU A 458 20.46 7.03 -4.31
C GLU A 458 20.23 8.20 -3.31
N ASN A 459 18.99 8.68 -3.18
CA ASN A 459 18.58 9.72 -2.24
C ASN A 459 18.15 9.16 -0.86
N ARG A 460 18.21 7.84 -0.65
CA ARG A 460 17.80 7.14 0.58
C ARG A 460 16.39 7.52 1.04
N PRO A 461 15.36 7.29 0.21
CA PRO A 461 13.99 7.68 0.52
C PRO A 461 13.45 6.86 1.71
N PRO A 462 12.43 7.37 2.42
CA PRO A 462 11.74 6.62 3.46
C PRO A 462 11.16 5.28 2.96
N GLY A 463 10.97 4.31 3.86
CA GLY A 463 10.38 3.01 3.51
C GLY A 463 8.97 3.10 2.89
N ASP A 464 8.17 4.07 3.31
CA ASP A 464 6.84 4.33 2.74
C ASP A 464 6.92 4.78 1.27
N ASN A 465 7.98 5.49 0.86
CA ASN A 465 8.18 5.88 -0.54
C ASN A 465 8.44 4.65 -1.43
N ILE A 466 9.25 3.72 -0.95
CA ILE A 466 9.51 2.43 -1.61
C ILE A 466 8.20 1.64 -1.73
N THR A 467 7.45 1.56 -0.63
CA THR A 467 6.16 0.85 -0.58
C THR A 467 5.15 1.48 -1.55
N PHE A 468 5.05 2.81 -1.58
CA PHE A 468 4.19 3.53 -2.51
C PHE A 468 4.57 3.25 -3.97
N PHE A 469 5.86 3.24 -4.29
CA PHE A 469 6.34 2.93 -5.64
C PHE A 469 5.95 1.50 -6.07
N VAL A 470 6.16 0.51 -5.20
CA VAL A 470 5.78 -0.88 -5.47
C VAL A 470 4.26 -0.99 -5.65
N ASN A 471 3.47 -0.41 -4.74
CA ASN A 471 2.01 -0.43 -4.84
C ASN A 471 1.50 0.28 -6.11
N MET A 472 2.19 1.32 -6.57
CA MET A 472 1.90 1.99 -7.83
C MET A 472 2.12 1.06 -9.03
N VAL A 473 3.22 0.30 -9.05
CA VAL A 473 3.47 -0.73 -10.09
C VAL A 473 2.40 -1.82 -10.04
N ASP A 474 2.11 -2.35 -8.86
CA ASP A 474 1.05 -3.36 -8.66
C ASP A 474 -0.31 -2.83 -9.17
N TYR A 475 -0.63 -1.59 -8.85
CA TYR A 475 -1.83 -0.93 -9.34
C TYR A 475 -1.82 -0.81 -10.87
N LEU A 476 -0.71 -0.41 -11.50
CA LEU A 476 -0.65 -0.35 -12.96
C LEU A 476 -0.81 -1.72 -13.61
N VAL A 477 -0.32 -2.79 -13.00
CA VAL A 477 -0.35 -4.14 -13.62
C VAL A 477 -1.71 -4.85 -13.42
N ASP A 478 -2.70 -4.16 -12.84
CA ASP A 478 -3.94 -4.72 -12.30
C ASP A 478 -3.69 -5.87 -11.32
N ASP A 479 -2.64 -5.71 -10.53
CA ASP A 479 -2.37 -6.52 -9.36
C ASP A 479 -2.72 -5.77 -8.07
N VAL A 480 -3.76 -4.91 -8.17
CA VAL A 480 -4.33 -4.16 -7.03
C VAL A 480 -4.59 -5.08 -5.84
N GLY A 481 -4.85 -6.35 -6.13
CA GLY A 481 -5.14 -7.35 -5.13
C GLY A 481 -4.04 -7.60 -4.11
N LEU A 482 -2.79 -7.74 -4.55
CA LEU A 482 -1.67 -7.93 -3.63
C LEU A 482 -1.38 -6.66 -2.83
N ALA A 483 -1.51 -5.49 -3.45
CA ALA A 483 -1.37 -4.20 -2.78
C ALA A 483 -2.47 -4.00 -1.72
N GLU A 484 -3.72 -4.41 -1.98
CA GLU A 484 -4.82 -4.36 -1.02
C GLU A 484 -4.54 -5.24 0.21
N ILE A 485 -4.02 -6.47 0.02
CA ILE A 485 -3.66 -7.35 1.14
C ILE A 485 -2.58 -6.71 2.01
N ARG A 486 -1.49 -6.24 1.38
CA ARG A 486 -0.42 -5.52 2.10
C ARG A 486 -0.97 -4.30 2.82
N SER A 487 -1.94 -3.60 2.22
CA SER A 487 -2.51 -2.39 2.79
C SER A 487 -3.33 -2.63 4.06
N LYS A 488 -4.04 -3.75 4.08
CA LYS A 488 -4.91 -4.19 5.16
C LYS A 488 -4.11 -4.59 6.41
N GLU A 489 -2.95 -5.18 6.18
CA GLU A 489 -2.03 -5.71 7.18
C GLU A 489 -1.22 -4.60 7.89
N SER A 490 -0.80 -3.54 7.18
CA SER A 490 -0.03 -2.42 7.79
C SER A 490 -0.89 -1.43 8.61
N SER A 491 -2.10 -1.81 9.02
CA SER A 491 -3.11 -0.93 9.59
C SER A 491 -2.85 -0.56 11.07
N GLU A 492 -1.75 0.15 11.33
CA GLU A 492 -1.84 1.28 12.26
C GLU A 492 -2.14 2.52 11.43
N ALA A 493 -3.41 2.65 11.00
CA ALA A 493 -3.84 3.89 10.34
C ALA A 493 -3.49 5.06 11.29
N PRO A 494 -2.77 6.10 10.82
CA PRO A 494 -2.51 7.28 11.63
C PRO A 494 -3.82 7.75 12.22
N ILE A 495 -3.85 8.00 13.53
CA ILE A 495 -5.03 8.57 14.16
C ILE A 495 -5.29 9.88 13.42
N GLU A 496 -6.38 9.94 12.66
CA GLU A 496 -6.78 11.17 11.96
C GLU A 496 -6.71 12.30 12.98
N GLU A 497 -5.89 13.31 12.66
CA GLU A 497 -5.61 14.37 13.60
C GLU A 497 -6.88 15.21 13.77
N SER A 498 -7.71 14.81 14.74
CA SER A 498 -8.98 15.46 14.99
C SER A 498 -8.74 16.90 15.44
N SER A 499 -9.61 17.80 15.01
CA SER A 499 -9.53 19.21 15.41
C SER A 499 -9.41 19.34 16.93
N ASP A 500 -8.67 20.34 17.40
CA ASP A 500 -8.49 20.58 18.85
C ASP A 500 -9.83 20.73 19.58
N THR A 501 -10.85 21.24 18.88
CA THR A 501 -12.23 21.34 19.40
C THR A 501 -12.86 19.96 19.62
N THR A 502 -12.72 19.04 18.66
CA THR A 502 -13.20 17.66 18.78
C THR A 502 -12.51 16.93 19.91
N LYS A 503 -11.17 17.03 20.01
CA LYS A 503 -10.38 16.44 21.10
C LYS A 503 -10.85 16.92 22.46
N ARG A 504 -11.09 18.23 22.60
CA ARG A 504 -11.58 18.84 23.85
C ARG A 504 -12.98 18.33 24.21
N ASN A 505 -13.91 18.26 23.26
CA ASN A 505 -15.28 17.83 23.51
C ASN A 505 -15.35 16.35 23.90
N VAL A 506 -14.57 15.47 23.25
CA VAL A 506 -14.49 14.04 23.62
C VAL A 506 -13.91 13.86 25.01
N LYS A 507 -12.85 14.61 25.36
CA LYS A 507 -12.29 14.61 26.73
C LYS A 507 -13.34 15.05 27.76
N LEU A 508 -14.08 16.12 27.47
CA LEU A 508 -15.12 16.63 28.36
C LEU A 508 -16.26 15.62 28.54
N LEU A 509 -16.68 14.96 27.46
CA LEU A 509 -17.71 13.93 27.49
C LEU A 509 -17.28 12.73 28.32
N ASN A 510 -16.07 12.21 28.10
CA ASN A 510 -15.54 11.09 28.88
C ASN A 510 -15.32 11.42 30.36
N LEU A 511 -15.05 12.69 30.70
CA LEU A 511 -14.90 13.14 32.08
C LEU A 511 -16.27 13.28 32.80
N ILE A 512 -17.27 13.84 32.13
CA ILE A 512 -18.56 14.19 32.75
C ILE A 512 -19.57 13.04 32.70
N PHE A 513 -19.55 12.22 31.63
CA PHE A 513 -20.58 11.22 31.39
C PHE A 513 -20.64 10.11 32.46
N PRO A 514 -19.53 9.47 32.88
CA PRO A 514 -19.60 8.39 33.87
C PRO A 514 -20.17 8.84 35.23
N PRO A 515 -19.72 9.97 35.83
CA PRO A 515 -20.33 10.49 37.06
C PRO A 515 -21.82 10.82 36.89
N LEU A 516 -22.20 11.45 35.78
CA LEU A 516 -23.59 11.83 35.50
C LEU A 516 -24.50 10.58 35.38
N ALA A 517 -24.03 9.54 34.69
CA ALA A 517 -24.75 8.27 34.55
C ALA A 517 -24.99 7.60 35.92
N VAL A 518 -23.99 7.60 36.80
CA VAL A 518 -24.12 7.08 38.17
C VAL A 518 -25.14 7.90 38.98
N LEU A 519 -25.10 9.23 38.85
CA LEU A 519 -25.99 10.13 39.58
C LEU A 519 -27.45 9.96 39.12
N LEU A 520 -27.68 9.90 37.80
CA LEU A 520 -28.99 9.62 37.22
C LEU A 520 -29.53 8.24 37.62
N PHE A 521 -28.68 7.20 37.63
CA PHE A 521 -29.06 5.88 38.11
C PHE A 521 -29.40 5.90 39.61
N GLY A 522 -28.64 6.64 40.42
CA GLY A 522 -28.91 6.87 41.83
C GLY A 522 -30.26 7.55 42.06
N LEU A 523 -30.57 8.61 41.32
CA LEU A 523 -31.84 9.32 41.37
C LEU A 523 -33.01 8.41 40.94
N TYR A 524 -32.84 7.65 39.86
CA TYR A 524 -33.83 6.67 39.42
C TYR A 524 -34.12 5.63 40.51
N ARG A 525 -33.07 5.08 41.14
CA ARG A 525 -33.20 4.10 42.23
C ARG A 525 -33.87 4.71 43.47
N LEU A 526 -33.55 5.95 43.81
CA LEU A 526 -34.19 6.69 44.90
C LEU A 526 -35.69 6.89 44.63
N ASN A 527 -36.04 7.24 43.40
CA ASN A 527 -37.44 7.45 43.03
C ASN A 527 -38.24 6.14 43.08
N GLN A 528 -37.68 5.03 42.58
CA GLN A 528 -38.28 3.71 42.75
C GLN A 528 -38.48 3.34 44.22
N ARG A 529 -37.48 3.61 45.08
CA ARG A 529 -37.60 3.35 46.53
C ARG A 529 -38.71 4.17 47.17
N ARG A 530 -38.85 5.45 46.80
CA ARG A 530 -39.94 6.32 47.29
C ARG A 530 -41.31 5.81 46.86
N MET A 531 -41.47 5.41 45.59
CA MET A 531 -42.72 4.84 45.09
C MET A 531 -43.09 3.53 45.78
N ARG A 532 -42.11 2.65 46.03
CA ARG A 532 -42.33 1.40 46.81
C ARG A 532 -42.72 1.67 48.27
N LYS A 533 -42.11 2.66 48.93
CA LYS A 533 -42.49 3.05 50.30
C LYS A 533 -43.92 3.62 50.37
N LYS A 534 -44.30 4.49 49.43
CA LYS A 534 -45.68 5.01 49.35
C LYS A 534 -46.69 3.89 49.14
N ALA A 535 -46.40 2.92 48.27
CA ALA A 535 -47.26 1.76 48.04
C ALA A 535 -47.39 0.80 49.25
N LEU A 536 -46.41 0.81 50.17
CA LEU A 536 -46.45 0.03 51.41
C LEU A 536 -47.17 0.76 52.55
N GLN A 537 -47.21 2.09 52.53
CA GLN A 537 -47.95 2.92 53.51
C GLN A 537 -49.43 3.12 53.11
N SER A 538 -49.79 2.83 51.87
CA SER A 538 -51.17 2.85 51.37
C SER A 538 -51.87 1.48 51.42
N LYS A 539 -51.28 0.52 52.13
CA LYS A 539 -51.84 -0.79 52.49
C LYS A 539 -51.95 -0.83 54.00
#